data_AF-A0A356F2L3-F1
#
_entry.id   AF-A0A356F2L3-F1
#
_cell.length_a   1.000
_cell.length_b   1.000
_cell.length_c   1.000
_cell.angle_alpha   90.00
_cell.angle_beta   90.00
_cell.angle_gamma   90.00
#
_symmetry.space_group_name_H-M   'P 1'
#
loop_
_entity.id
_entity.type
_entity.pdbx_description
1 polymer ?
#
loop_
_entity_poly.entity_id
_entity_poly.type
_entity_poly.pdbx_seq_one_letter_code
_entity_poly.pdbx_strand_id
1 'polypeptide(L)'
;MDKKVKSIKIITIISVVIMFACIIILTCQLIKIGTLKEKNKDLSTYKEALFEEIYNYNSTNSYYGNNRQEFLENYARESLNWGENGETWYTKK
;
A
#
# COMPACT_ATOMS: atom_id res chain seq x y z
N MET A 1 2.84 46.88 -48.41
CA MET A 1 3.34 45.70 -47.67
C MET A 1 2.84 44.46 -48.38
N ASP A 2 3.75 43.69 -48.99
CA ASP A 2 3.41 42.58 -49.88
C ASP A 2 2.54 41.51 -49.21
N LYS A 3 1.55 40.99 -49.96
CA LYS A 3 0.66 39.92 -49.50
C LYS A 3 1.44 38.71 -48.95
N LYS A 4 2.60 38.40 -49.55
CA LYS A 4 3.51 37.33 -49.10
C LYS A 4 4.03 37.56 -47.68
N VAL A 5 4.40 38.79 -47.33
CA VAL A 5 4.93 39.13 -45.99
C VAL A 5 3.83 39.01 -44.92
N LYS A 6 2.59 39.37 -45.25
CA LYS A 6 1.45 39.19 -44.33
C LYS A 6 1.15 37.71 -44.06
N SER A 7 1.14 36.87 -45.09
CA SER A 7 0.90 35.43 -44.93
C SER A 7 1.98 34.75 -44.09
N ILE A 8 3.25 35.10 -44.28
CA ILE A 8 4.36 34.55 -43.48
C ILE A 8 4.17 34.89 -42.00
N LYS A 9 3.87 36.15 -41.68
CA LYS A 9 3.65 36.58 -40.28
C LYS A 9 2.53 35.79 -39.60
N ILE A 10 1.43 35.52 -40.31
CA ILE A 10 0.31 34.75 -39.76
C ILE A 10 0.72 33.31 -39.44
N ILE A 11 1.45 32.66 -40.35
CA ILE A 11 1.95 31.29 -40.15
C ILE A 11 2.90 31.24 -38.95
N THR A 12 3.77 32.23 -38.81
CA THR A 12 4.68 32.32 -37.66
C THR A 12 3.93 32.46 -36.34
N ILE A 13 2.89 33.30 -36.28
CA ILE A 13 2.06 33.47 -35.09
C ILE A 13 1.36 32.15 -34.72
N ILE A 14 0.77 31.46 -35.70
CA ILE A 14 0.11 30.17 -35.48
C ILE A 14 1.11 29.13 -34.96
N SER A 15 2.32 29.07 -35.53
CA SER A 15 3.38 28.17 -35.09
C SER A 15 3.78 28.42 -33.64
N VAL A 16 3.91 29.68 -33.23
CA VAL A 16 4.24 30.05 -31.84
C VAL A 16 3.11 29.65 -30.88
N VAL A 17 1.85 29.84 -31.27
CA VAL A 17 0.70 29.42 -30.46
C VAL A 17 0.66 27.90 -30.28
N ILE A 18 0.91 27.13 -31.35
CA ILE A 18 0.97 25.67 -31.28
C ILE A 18 2.12 25.22 -30.38
N MET A 19 3.29 25.84 -30.50
CA MET A 19 4.44 25.52 -29.64
C MET A 19 4.10 25.76 -28.15
N PHE A 20 3.43 26.86 -27.82
CA PHE A 20 2.97 27.14 -26.46
C PHE A 20 1.96 26.10 -25.96
N ALA A 21 0.99 25.72 -26.79
CA ALA A 21 0.03 24.68 -26.44
C ALA A 21 0.72 23.33 -26.17
N CYS A 22 1.71 22.95 -26.96
CA CYS A 22 2.51 21.75 -26.73
C CYS A 22 3.25 21.80 -25.38
N ILE A 23 3.85 22.94 -25.01
CA ILE A 23 4.54 23.10 -23.72
C ILE A 23 3.56 22.92 -22.55
N ILE A 24 2.34 23.48 -22.66
CA ILE A 24 1.30 23.33 -21.63
C ILE A 24 0.86 21.86 -21.50
N ILE A 25 0.68 21.16 -22.62
CA ILE A 25 0.31 19.74 -22.60
C ILE A 25 1.42 18.90 -21.95
N LEU A 26 2.68 19.15 -22.32
CA LEU A 26 3.84 18.42 -21.77
C LEU A 26 3.99 18.63 -20.26
N THR A 27 3.85 19.87 -19.79
CA THR A 27 3.91 20.17 -18.34
C THR A 27 2.78 19.48 -17.57
N CYS A 28 1.54 19.51 -18.09
CA CYS A 28 0.42 18.76 -17.52
C CYS A 28 0.69 17.24 -17.48
N GLN A 29 1.29 16.68 -18.53
CA GLN A 29 1.65 15.26 -18.58
C GLN A 29 2.73 14.91 -17.55
N LEU A 30 3.76 15.75 -17.39
CA LEU A 30 4.82 15.54 -16.39
C LEU A 30 4.26 15.54 -14.97
N ILE A 31 3.34 16.47 -14.64
CA ILE A 31 2.68 16.51 -13.33
C ILE A 31 1.91 15.21 -13.10
N LYS A 32 1.10 14.76 -14.07
CA LYS A 32 0.34 13.51 -13.97
C LYS A 32 1.25 12.30 -13.76
N ILE A 33 2.37 12.23 -14.47
CA ILE A 33 3.38 11.16 -14.31
C ILE A 33 3.96 11.18 -12.90
N GLY A 34 4.28 12.37 -12.37
CA GLY A 34 4.75 12.53 -10.99
C GLY A 34 3.76 11.97 -9.97
N THR A 35 2.49 12.38 -10.06
CA THR A 35 1.42 11.90 -9.17
C THR A 35 1.17 10.40 -9.31
N LEU A 36 1.21 9.86 -10.54
CA LEU A 36 1.07 8.42 -10.78
C LEU A 36 2.22 7.63 -10.16
N LYS A 37 3.45 8.15 -10.22
CA LYS A 37 4.63 7.51 -9.62
C LYS A 37 4.54 7.47 -8.10
N GLU A 38 4.08 8.56 -7.49
CA GLU A 38 3.84 8.65 -6.04
C GLU A 38 2.78 7.64 -5.60
N LYS A 39 1.61 7.62 -6.27
CA LYS A 39 0.56 6.64 -5.99
C LYS A 39 1.03 5.19 -6.15
N ASN A 40 1.89 4.93 -7.14
CA ASN A 40 2.42 3.59 -7.36
C ASN A 40 3.40 3.18 -6.23
N LYS A 41 4.18 4.13 -5.71
CA LYS A 41 5.04 3.92 -4.55
C LYS A 41 4.19 3.61 -3.30
N ASP A 42 3.17 4.42 -3.04
CA ASP A 42 2.27 4.21 -1.90
C ASP A 42 1.57 2.84 -1.97
N LEU A 43 1.11 2.47 -3.16
CA LEU A 43 0.48 1.16 -3.40
C LEU A 43 1.46 0.00 -3.17
N SER A 44 2.73 0.16 -3.56
CA SER A 44 3.77 -0.83 -3.29
C SER A 44 4.02 -0.99 -1.79
N THR A 45 4.14 0.13 -1.06
CA THR A 45 4.32 0.10 0.39
C THR A 45 3.12 -0.53 1.09
N TYR A 46 1.90 -0.21 0.66
CA TYR A 46 0.69 -0.83 1.21
C TYR A 46 0.65 -2.33 0.94
N LYS A 47 1.05 -2.75 -0.26
CA LYS A 47 1.15 -4.18 -0.61
C LYS A 47 2.17 -4.90 0.27
N GLU A 48 3.36 -4.33 0.46
CA GLU A 48 4.39 -4.91 1.33
C GLU A 48 3.91 -5.06 2.77
N ALA A 49 3.30 -4.02 3.33
CA ALA A 49 2.72 -4.06 4.68
C ALA A 49 1.65 -5.16 4.80
N LEU A 50 0.78 -5.30 3.80
CA LEU A 50 -0.25 -6.33 3.80
C LEU A 50 0.34 -7.75 3.71
N PHE A 51 1.42 -7.93 2.94
CA PHE A 51 2.14 -9.21 2.89
C PHE A 51 2.80 -9.55 4.22
N GLU A 52 3.39 -8.56 4.89
CA GLU A 52 3.98 -8.74 6.22
C GLU A 52 2.91 -9.11 7.25
N GLU A 53 1.74 -8.45 7.22
CA GLU A 53 0.61 -8.77 8.09
C GLU A 53 0.09 -10.20 7.84
N ILE A 54 -0.07 -10.61 6.59
CA ILE A 54 -0.45 -11.98 6.22
C ILE A 54 0.60 -12.99 6.70
N TYR A 55 1.89 -12.68 6.55
CA TYR A 55 2.97 -13.56 7.01
C TYR A 55 2.94 -13.71 8.53
N ASN A 56 2.79 -12.60 9.25
CA ASN A 56 2.70 -12.60 10.71
C ASN A 56 1.46 -13.36 11.19
N TYR A 57 0.31 -13.16 10.54
CA TYR A 57 -0.91 -13.89 10.87
C TYR A 57 -0.76 -15.39 10.61
N ASN A 58 -0.17 -15.79 9.48
CA ASN A 58 0.09 -17.18 9.18
C ASN A 58 1.12 -17.82 10.12
N SER A 59 2.17 -17.09 10.49
CA SER A 59 3.17 -17.55 11.46
C SER A 59 2.54 -17.75 12.84
N THR A 60 1.74 -16.78 13.28
CA THR A 60 0.98 -16.84 14.53
C THR A 60 -0.02 -17.99 14.52
N ASN A 61 -0.77 -18.16 13.43
CA ASN A 61 -1.72 -19.26 13.28
C ASN A 61 -1.03 -20.62 13.21
N SER A 62 0.16 -20.71 12.60
CA SER A 62 0.99 -21.91 12.60
C SER A 62 1.54 -22.22 14.00
N TYR A 63 1.96 -21.20 14.76
CA TYR A 63 2.38 -21.35 16.15
C TYR A 63 1.25 -21.87 17.03
N TYR A 64 0.06 -21.27 16.95
CA TYR A 64 -1.12 -21.76 17.68
C TYR A 64 -1.64 -23.11 17.16
N GLY A 65 -1.47 -23.42 15.88
CA GLY A 65 -1.89 -24.69 15.29
C GLY A 65 -0.98 -25.84 15.71
N ASN A 66 0.33 -25.63 15.71
CA ASN A 66 1.32 -26.63 16.08
C ASN A 66 1.44 -26.81 17.59
N ASN A 67 1.27 -25.74 18.37
CA ASN A 67 1.29 -25.77 19.84
C ASN A 67 -0.13 -25.68 20.42
N ARG A 68 -1.13 -26.13 19.66
CA ARG A 68 -2.55 -25.96 20.01
C ARG A 68 -2.89 -26.55 21.37
N GLN A 69 -2.32 -27.71 21.68
CA GLN A 69 -2.58 -28.40 22.94
C GLN A 69 -1.95 -27.63 24.11
N GLU A 70 -0.69 -27.22 24.00
CA GLU A 70 0.01 -26.41 25.00
C GLU A 70 -0.68 -25.05 25.21
N PHE A 71 -1.15 -24.40 24.14
CA PHE A 71 -1.90 -23.14 24.22
C PHE A 71 -3.25 -23.32 24.91
N LEU A 72 -4.01 -24.36 24.57
CA LEU A 72 -5.30 -24.64 25.20
C LEU A 72 -5.12 -25.04 26.67
N GLU A 73 -4.07 -25.77 27.01
CA GLU A 73 -3.73 -26.12 28.40
C GLU A 73 -3.32 -24.88 29.19
N ASN A 74 -2.48 -24.00 28.65
CA ASN A 74 -2.12 -22.74 29.30
C ASN A 74 -3.32 -21.79 29.44
N TYR A 75 -4.18 -21.69 28.43
CA TYR A 75 -5.41 -20.89 28.53
C TYR A 75 -6.39 -21.46 29.57
N ALA A 76 -6.55 -22.79 29.64
CA ALA A 76 -7.37 -23.42 30.67
C ALA A 76 -6.79 -23.22 32.07
N ARG A 77 -5.46 -23.22 32.22
CA ARG A 77 -4.78 -22.89 33.49
C ARG A 77 -5.05 -21.44 33.91
N GLU A 78 -4.81 -20.48 33.01
CA GLU A 78 -4.87 -19.05 33.34
C GLU A 78 -6.29 -18.49 33.44
N SER A 79 -7.20 -18.93 32.56
CA SER A 79 -8.56 -18.38 32.47
C SER A 79 -9.60 -19.23 33.19
N LEU A 80 -9.36 -20.53 33.37
CA LEU A 80 -10.32 -21.47 33.97
C LEU A 80 -9.82 -22.10 35.28
N ASN A 81 -8.62 -21.75 35.75
CA ASN A 81 -7.97 -22.35 36.94
C ASN A 81 -7.94 -23.89 36.89
N TRP A 82 -7.84 -24.48 35.70
CA TRP A 82 -7.72 -25.93 35.54
C TRP A 82 -6.28 -26.38 35.70
N GLY A 83 -6.03 -27.31 36.62
CA GLY A 83 -4.74 -28.00 36.81
C GLY A 83 -4.55 -29.19 35.86
N GLU A 84 -3.33 -29.70 35.77
CA GLU A 84 -2.97 -30.80 34.85
C GLU A 84 -3.67 -32.12 35.21
N ASN A 85 -3.76 -33.05 34.24
CA ASN A 85 -4.32 -34.38 34.47
C ASN A 85 -3.40 -35.15 35.46
N GLY A 86 -3.80 -35.17 36.75
CA GLY A 86 -3.01 -35.74 37.84
C GLY A 86 -2.72 -34.76 38.99
N GLU A 87 -3.00 -33.46 38.82
CA GLU A 87 -2.89 -32.47 39.89
C GLU A 87 -4.21 -32.34 40.66
N THR A 88 -4.16 -32.57 41.97
CA THR A 88 -5.34 -32.46 42.85
C THR A 88 -5.57 -31.00 43.23
N TRP A 89 -6.80 -30.53 43.03
CA TRP A 89 -7.20 -29.16 43.36
C TRP A 89 -7.28 -29.04 44.89
N TYR A 90 -6.26 -28.45 45.51
CA TYR A 90 -6.42 -27.96 46.89
C TYR A 90 -7.22 -26.66 46.87
N THR A 91 -8.54 -26.78 46.93
CA THR A 91 -9.38 -25.67 47.40
C THR A 91 -9.23 -25.57 48.92
N LYS A 92 -8.36 -24.67 49.37
CA LYS A 92 -8.40 -24.19 50.76
C LYS A 92 -9.75 -23.51 50.98
N LYS A 93 -10.57 -24.11 51.84
CA LYS A 93 -11.71 -23.45 52.49
C LYS A 93 -11.25 -22.25 53.31
#